data_AF-A0A9D4E2B9-F1
#
_entry.id   AF-A0A9D4E2B9-F1
#
_cell.length_a   1.000
_cell.length_b   1.000
_cell.length_c   1.000
_cell.angle_alpha   90.00
_cell.angle_beta   90.00
_cell.angle_gamma   90.00
#
_symmetry.space_group_name_H-M   'P 1'
#
loop_
_entity.id
_entity.type
_entity.pdbx_description
1 polymer ?
#
loop_
_entity_poly.entity_id
_entity_poly.type
_entity_poly.pdbx_seq_one_letter_code
_entity_poly.pdbx_strand_id
1 'polypeptide(L)'
;MTMSRYDEDLYDNPFYTALEKNYHLLLDQASSSHLINCMPKYELVKDASFTKTDFGDHILLPSTDQDDSFTSLTKHDLKEEQWLKI
;
A
#
# COMPACT_ATOMS: atom_id res chain seq x y z
N MET A 1 -19.65 19.40 -16.24
CA MET A 1 -19.18 18.04 -16.54
C MET A 1 -17.78 17.92 -15.97
N THR A 2 -17.64 17.34 -14.78
CA THR A 2 -16.34 16.95 -14.27
C THR A 2 -15.86 15.81 -15.16
N MET A 3 -14.81 16.04 -15.96
CA MET A 3 -14.06 14.93 -16.52
C MET A 3 -13.48 14.19 -15.31
N SER A 4 -14.10 13.09 -14.89
CA SER A 4 -13.45 12.20 -13.92
C SER A 4 -12.13 11.81 -14.56
N ARG A 5 -11.04 12.28 -13.94
CA ARG A 5 -9.70 11.89 -14.35
C ARG A 5 -9.65 10.37 -14.27
N TYR A 6 -9.20 9.73 -15.34
CA TYR A 6 -9.12 8.28 -15.38
C TYR A 6 -8.14 7.82 -14.30
N ASP A 7 -8.60 6.93 -13.41
CA ASP A 7 -7.80 6.31 -12.33
C ASP A 7 -6.66 5.39 -12.85
N GLU A 8 -6.47 5.30 -14.17
CA GLU A 8 -5.49 4.40 -14.79
C GLU A 8 -4.06 4.98 -14.82
N ASP A 9 -3.91 6.31 -14.79
CA ASP A 9 -2.58 6.93 -14.73
C ASP A 9 -2.08 7.00 -13.28
N LEU A 10 -1.23 6.04 -12.93
CA LEU A 10 -0.60 5.96 -11.62
C LEU A 10 0.22 7.22 -11.30
N TYR A 11 0.83 7.86 -12.29
CA TYR A 11 1.67 9.04 -12.07
C TYR A 11 0.86 10.31 -11.77
N ASP A 12 -0.43 10.33 -12.06
CA ASP A 12 -1.34 11.39 -11.62
C ASP A 12 -1.95 11.08 -10.25
N ASN A 13 -1.76 9.86 -9.70
CA ASN A 13 -2.31 9.50 -8.41
C ASN A 13 -1.47 10.09 -7.25
N PRO A 14 -2.04 10.95 -6.40
CA PRO A 14 -1.30 11.60 -5.32
C PRO A 14 -0.85 10.60 -4.24
N PHE A 15 -1.54 9.48 -4.09
CA PHE A 15 -1.10 8.40 -3.21
C PHE A 15 0.15 7.72 -3.75
N TYR A 16 0.14 7.34 -5.03
CA TYR A 16 1.30 6.69 -5.67
C TYR A 16 2.52 7.62 -5.70
N THR A 17 2.35 8.87 -6.13
CA THR A 17 3.44 9.85 -6.18
C THR A 17 4.02 10.15 -4.80
N ALA A 18 3.19 10.20 -3.75
CA ALA A 18 3.67 10.36 -2.38
C ALA A 18 4.40 9.11 -1.86
N LEU A 19 3.94 7.92 -2.21
CA LEU A 19 4.61 6.64 -1.89
C LEU A 19 5.98 6.57 -2.57
N GLU A 20 6.04 6.79 -3.88
CA GLU A 20 7.28 6.76 -4.67
C GLU A 20 8.29 7.79 -4.16
N LYS A 21 7.86 9.04 -3.94
CA LYS A 21 8.78 10.12 -3.56
C LYS A 21 9.30 9.99 -2.13
N ASN A 22 8.43 9.67 -1.17
CA ASN A 22 8.77 9.76 0.25
C ASN A 22 9.08 8.40 0.89
N TYR A 23 8.61 7.31 0.29
CA TYR A 23 8.65 5.97 0.88
C TYR A 23 9.03 4.90 -0.15
N HIS A 24 9.90 5.22 -1.12
CA HIS A 24 10.38 4.27 -2.15
C HIS A 24 10.87 2.93 -1.57
N LEU A 25 11.48 2.93 -0.38
CA LEU A 25 11.92 1.70 0.29
C LEU A 25 10.76 0.73 0.59
N LEU A 26 9.56 1.24 0.92
CA LEU A 26 8.38 0.39 1.09
C LEU A 26 7.91 -0.19 -0.24
N LEU A 27 8.03 0.59 -1.32
CA LEU A 27 7.69 0.13 -2.67
C LEU A 27 8.65 -0.98 -3.12
N ASP A 28 9.96 -0.77 -2.94
CA ASP A 28 11.01 -1.75 -3.27
C ASP A 28 10.85 -3.03 -2.44
N GLN A 29 10.55 -2.91 -1.14
CA GLN A 29 10.27 -4.05 -0.28
C GLN A 29 9.03 -4.80 -0.76
N ALA A 30 7.94 -4.10 -1.05
CA ALA A 30 6.72 -4.71 -1.58
C ALA A 30 6.98 -5.47 -2.88
N SER A 31 7.72 -4.87 -3.83
CA SER A 31 8.08 -5.53 -5.09
C SER A 31 8.98 -6.75 -4.88
N SER A 32 9.98 -6.65 -4.01
CA SER A 32 10.92 -7.75 -3.72
C SER A 32 10.24 -8.94 -3.04
N SER A 33 9.26 -8.66 -2.18
CA SER A 33 8.49 -9.66 -1.44
C SER A 33 7.22 -10.11 -2.17
N HIS A 34 7.02 -9.71 -3.43
CA HIS A 34 5.82 -10.05 -4.23
C HIS A 34 4.50 -9.66 -3.54
N LEU A 35 4.50 -8.53 -2.84
CA LEU A 35 3.34 -7.96 -2.17
C LEU A 35 2.47 -7.19 -3.17
N ILE A 36 1.19 -7.07 -2.87
CA ILE A 36 0.23 -6.37 -3.73
C ILE A 36 -0.01 -4.97 -3.16
N ASN A 37 0.31 -3.94 -3.94
CA ASN A 37 0.03 -2.56 -3.57
C ASN A 37 -1.34 -2.15 -4.10
N CYS A 38 -2.30 -1.94 -3.20
CA CYS A 38 -3.63 -1.45 -3.56
C CYS A 38 -3.63 0.06 -3.72
N MET A 39 -3.90 0.53 -4.94
CA MET A 39 -3.98 1.96 -5.22
C MET A 39 -5.41 2.46 -5.00
N PRO A 40 -5.64 3.40 -4.06
CA PRO A 40 -6.94 4.02 -3.90
C PRO A 40 -7.26 4.92 -5.09
N LYS A 41 -8.55 5.05 -5.41
CA LYS A 41 -9.03 5.92 -6.49
C LYS A 41 -8.62 7.37 -6.24
N TYR A 42 -8.19 8.07 -7.28
CA TYR A 42 -7.73 9.46 -7.24
C TYR A 42 -8.70 10.37 -6.49
N GLU A 43 -10.00 10.24 -6.77
CA GLU A 43 -11.04 11.09 -6.19
C GLU A 43 -11.11 11.02 -4.66
N LEU A 44 -10.68 9.90 -4.06
CA LEU A 44 -10.66 9.68 -2.60
C LEU A 44 -9.41 10.26 -1.93
N VAL A 45 -8.34 10.47 -2.69
CA VAL A 45 -7.01 10.78 -2.14
C VAL A 45 -6.46 12.14 -2.60
N LYS A 46 -7.11 12.81 -3.55
CA LYS A 46 -6.68 14.11 -4.10
C LYS A 46 -6.45 15.24 -3.08
N ASP A 47 -7.14 15.21 -1.95
CA ASP A 47 -7.07 16.24 -0.91
C ASP A 47 -6.48 15.69 0.42
N ALA A 48 -5.97 14.46 0.42
CA ALA A 48 -5.49 13.77 1.62
C ALA A 48 -3.98 13.95 1.83
N SER A 49 -3.56 13.94 3.10
CA SER A 49 -2.16 13.81 3.50
C SER A 49 -1.90 12.39 3.98
N PHE A 50 -0.87 11.75 3.46
CA PHE A 50 -0.57 10.35 3.78
C PHE A 50 0.58 10.23 4.77
N THR A 51 0.45 9.30 5.70
CA THR A 51 1.48 8.86 6.62
C THR A 51 2.06 7.52 6.16
N LYS A 52 3.21 7.13 6.74
CA LYS A 52 3.82 5.81 6.49
C LYS A 52 2.83 4.66 6.76
N THR A 53 2.01 4.78 7.79
CA THR A 53 1.02 3.77 8.18
C THR A 53 -0.06 3.62 7.12
N ASP A 54 -0.54 4.74 6.55
CA ASP A 54 -1.56 4.70 5.49
C ASP A 54 -1.06 3.91 4.28
N PHE A 55 0.23 4.04 3.93
CA PHE A 55 0.82 3.24 2.86
C PHE A 55 0.87 1.75 3.21
N GLY A 56 1.36 1.41 4.41
CA GLY A 56 1.42 0.02 4.87
C GLY A 56 0.05 -0.67 4.94
N ASP A 57 -1.02 0.06 5.28
CA ASP A 57 -2.39 -0.45 5.28
C ASP A 57 -2.84 -0.93 3.88
N HIS A 58 -2.28 -0.33 2.82
CA HIS A 58 -2.59 -0.61 1.42
C HIS A 58 -1.61 -1.60 0.77
N ILE A 59 -0.58 -2.06 1.49
CA ILE A 59 0.29 -3.15 1.05
C ILE A 59 -0.29 -4.45 1.58
N LEU A 60 -0.76 -5.30 0.67
CA LEU A 60 -1.33 -6.59 0.99
C LEU A 60 -0.27 -7.69 0.94
N LEU A 61 -0.22 -8.46 2.02
CA LEU A 61 0.53 -9.70 2.12
C LEU A 61 -0.29 -10.84 1.52
N PRO A 62 0.27 -11.63 0.58
CA PRO A 62 -0.34 -12.88 0.18
C PRO A 62 -0.37 -13.83 1.39
N SER A 63 -1.53 -14.36 1.75
CA SER A 63 -1.60 -15.41 2.77
C SER A 63 -0.87 -16.67 2.28
N THR A 64 -0.09 -17.29 3.18
CA THR A 64 0.59 -18.56 2.93
C THR A 64 -0.33 -19.77 2.98
N ASP A 65 -1.50 -19.63 3.60
CA ASP A 65 -2.54 -20.65 3.63
C ASP A 65 -3.38 -20.58 2.35
N GLN A 66 -3.80 -21.73 1.82
CA GLN A 66 -4.58 -21.89 0.58
C GLN A 66 -5.97 -21.23 0.57
N ASP A 67 -6.25 -20.34 1.52
CA ASP A 67 -7.39 -19.44 1.49
C ASP A 67 -6.96 -18.15 0.80
N ASP A 68 -7.68 -17.73 -0.26
CA ASP A 68 -7.55 -16.49 -1.03
C ASP A 68 -7.76 -15.21 -0.19
N SER A 69 -7.09 -15.13 0.95
CA SER A 69 -7.18 -14.08 1.94
C SER A 69 -5.94 -13.19 1.85
N PHE A 70 -6.12 -11.91 2.09
CA PHE A 70 -5.05 -10.91 2.07
C PHE A 70 -5.08 -10.13 3.39
N THR A 71 -3.90 -9.85 3.94
CA THR A 71 -3.79 -9.03 5.16
C THR A 71 -2.92 -7.81 4.90
N SER A 72 -3.30 -6.66 5.46
CA SER A 72 -2.48 -5.44 5.37
C SER A 72 -1.18 -5.59 6.16
N LEU A 73 -0.08 -5.03 5.65
CA LEU A 73 1.25 -5.11 6.26
C LEU A 73 1.25 -4.65 7.73
N THR A 74 0.57 -3.55 8.02
CA THR A 74 0.40 -2.98 9.38
C THR A 74 -0.39 -3.87 10.34
N LYS A 75 -1.29 -4.72 9.83
CA LYS A 75 -2.05 -5.67 10.65
C LYS A 75 -1.28 -6.95 10.92
N HIS A 76 -0.27 -7.25 10.10
CA HIS A 76 0.63 -8.37 10.33
C HIS A 76 1.57 -8.09 11.51
N ASP A 77 2.08 -6.86 11.62
CA ASP A 77 2.88 -6.41 12.76
C ASP A 77 2.17 -6.60 14.12
N LEU A 78 0.83 -6.59 14.16
CA LEU A 78 0.07 -6.84 15.40
C LEU A 78 -0.07 -8.32 15.77
N LYS A 79 0.21 -9.25 14.85
CA LYS A 79 0.17 -10.69 15.13
C LYS A 79 1.52 -11.30 15.43
N GLU A 80 2.62 -10.60 15.16
CA GLU A 80 3.96 -11.14 15.35
C GLU A 80 4.79 -10.35 16.38
N GLU A 81 4.37 -10.41 17.64
CA GLU A 81 5.30 -10.34 18.79
C GLU A 81 6.20 -11.59 18.89
N GLN A 82 6.66 -12.14 17.75
CA GLN A 82 7.54 -13.32 17.69
C GLN A 82 8.92 -13.08 17.07
N TRP A 83 9.23 -11.89 16.55
CA TRP A 83 10.54 -11.63 15.91
C TRP A 83 11.56 -10.84 16.75
N LEU A 84 11.29 -10.60 18.05
CA LEU A 84 12.30 -10.11 19.00
C LEU A 84 12.98 -11.25 19.77
N LYS A 85 13.48 -12.25 19.04
CA LYS A 85 14.54 -13.15 19.50
C LYS A 85 15.38 -13.57 18.31
N ILE A 86 16.41 -12.79 17.97
CA ILE A 86 17.78 -13.18 17.61
C ILE A 86 18.64 -11.93 17.73
#